data_AF-A0A743CEG9-F1
#
_entry.id   AF-A0A743CEG9-F1
#
_cell.length_a   1.000
_cell.length_b   1.000
_cell.length_c   1.000
_cell.angle_alpha   90.00
_cell.angle_beta   90.00
_cell.angle_gamma   90.00
#
_symmetry.space_group_name_H-M   'P 1'
#
loop_
_entity.id
_entity.type
_entity.pdbx_description
1 polymer ?
#
loop_
_entity_poly.entity_id
_entity_poly.type
_entity_poly.pdbx_seq_one_letter_code
_entity_poly.pdbx_strand_id
1 'polypeptide(L)'
;MRTGNVYCCGVSPVLFFPKSMLSDYESAGWDLSDVVDVVDDVFQTYREMPPEGKMLGVVEGMPAWIDKPPVPNSALLSDALTTLAQDYKNDIAQLNTAYLAAIVSDGSSETTKQQAVRDKITQRKAKYVSDIAAAKLQYPV
;
A
#
# COMPACT_ATOMS: atom_id res chain seq x y z
N MET A 1 5.34 35.47 27.75
CA MET A 1 4.28 34.70 27.07
C MET A 1 4.77 34.48 25.64
N ARG A 2 5.12 33.24 25.26
CA ARG A 2 5.49 32.94 23.86
C ARG A 2 4.20 32.83 23.07
N THR A 3 3.98 33.79 22.18
CA THR A 3 2.91 33.74 21.17
C THR A 3 3.13 32.55 20.25
N GLY A 4 2.13 31.68 20.11
CA GLY A 4 2.14 30.59 19.13
C GLY A 4 2.11 31.16 17.71
N ASN A 5 3.04 30.73 16.87
CA ASN A 5 3.15 31.20 15.48
C ASN A 5 2.62 30.19 14.47
N VAL A 6 2.06 29.06 14.93
CA VAL A 6 1.70 27.92 14.09
C VAL A 6 0.28 27.46 14.40
N TYR A 7 -0.46 27.16 13.34
CA TYR A 7 -1.84 26.67 13.39
C TYR A 7 -1.92 25.24 12.87
N CYS A 8 -2.81 24.42 13.43
CA CYS A 8 -3.08 23.04 12.99
C CYS A 8 -4.49 22.97 12.38
N CYS A 9 -4.66 22.41 11.18
CA CYS A 9 -6.01 22.08 10.67
C CYS A 9 -6.44 20.68 11.08
N GLY A 10 -7.76 20.47 11.20
CA GLY A 10 -8.41 19.24 11.65
C GLY A 10 -8.60 18.19 10.55
N VAL A 11 -8.46 18.56 9.29
CA VAL A 11 -8.58 17.64 8.16
C VAL A 11 -7.40 16.66 8.07
N SER A 12 -7.66 15.46 7.54
CA SER A 12 -6.61 14.49 7.21
C SER A 12 -6.21 14.67 5.74
N PRO A 13 -4.91 14.90 5.43
CA PRO A 13 -3.78 14.91 6.36
C PRO A 13 -3.73 16.19 7.22
N VAL A 14 -3.27 16.05 8.47
CA VAL A 14 -3.08 17.17 9.40
C VAL A 14 -1.95 18.07 8.87
N LEU A 15 -2.24 19.36 8.74
CA LEU A 15 -1.30 20.37 8.22
C LEU A 15 -1.04 21.47 9.24
N PHE A 16 0.20 21.97 9.22
CA PHE A 16 0.63 23.13 10.00
C PHE A 16 0.81 24.36 9.11
N PHE A 17 0.23 25.49 9.51
CA PHE A 17 0.31 26.76 8.79
C PHE A 17 0.99 27.85 9.61
N PRO A 18 1.88 28.67 9.01
CA PRO A 18 2.36 29.88 9.65
C PRO A 18 1.22 30.89 9.81
N LYS A 19 1.06 31.46 11.00
CA LYS A 19 0.06 32.50 11.29
C LYS A 19 0.06 33.65 10.28
N SER A 20 1.24 34.07 9.85
CA SER A 20 1.42 35.18 8.92
C SER A 20 0.90 34.91 7.50
N MET A 21 0.63 33.65 7.15
CA MET A 21 0.22 33.24 5.80
C MET A 21 -1.26 32.81 5.72
N LEU A 22 -2.01 32.82 6.82
CA LEU A 22 -3.42 32.38 6.82
C LEU A 22 -4.27 33.14 5.79
N SER A 23 -4.11 34.46 5.72
CA SER A 23 -4.83 35.31 4.76
C SER A 23 -4.54 34.93 3.30
N ASP A 24 -3.33 34.47 3.00
CA ASP A 24 -2.96 34.05 1.66
C ASP A 24 -3.65 32.73 1.28
N TYR A 25 -3.75 31.78 2.23
CA TYR A 25 -4.45 30.51 2.04
C TYR A 25 -5.96 30.71 1.88
N GLU A 26 -6.59 31.55 2.71
CA GLU A 26 -8.02 31.91 2.56
C GLU A 26 -8.29 32.57 1.21
N SER A 27 -7.42 33.49 0.78
CA SER A 27 -7.52 34.15 -0.53
C SER A 27 -7.33 33.19 -1.70
N ALA A 28 -6.57 32.10 -1.49
CA ALA A 28 -6.41 31.01 -2.44
C ALA A 28 -7.59 30.01 -2.44
N GLY A 29 -8.62 30.24 -1.61
CA GLY A 29 -9.84 29.42 -1.56
C GLY A 29 -9.77 28.22 -0.61
N TRP A 30 -8.82 28.20 0.33
CA TRP A 30 -8.75 27.16 1.35
C TRP A 30 -9.81 27.39 2.43
N ASP A 31 -10.46 26.31 2.86
CA ASP A 31 -11.33 26.33 4.05
C ASP A 31 -10.46 26.09 5.29
N LEU A 32 -10.35 27.12 6.12
CA LEU A 32 -9.57 27.11 7.38
C LEU A 32 -10.48 27.25 8.61
N SER A 33 -11.77 26.95 8.47
CA SER A 33 -12.74 27.10 9.57
C SER A 33 -12.49 26.16 10.76
N ASP A 34 -11.72 25.09 10.55
CA ASP A 34 -11.37 24.07 11.54
C ASP A 34 -9.97 24.26 12.17
N VAL A 35 -9.32 25.39 11.88
CA VAL A 35 -7.95 25.66 12.31
C VAL A 35 -7.89 26.05 13.79
N VAL A 36 -6.94 25.44 14.52
CA VAL A 36 -6.66 25.75 15.93
C VAL A 36 -5.28 26.36 16.13
N ASP A 37 -5.16 27.31 17.07
CA ASP A 37 -3.88 27.90 17.45
C ASP A 37 -3.07 26.91 18.28
N VAL A 38 -1.83 26.63 17.89
CA VAL A 38 -0.92 25.77 18.64
C VAL A 38 0.37 26.52 19.00
N VAL A 39 0.89 26.26 20.18
CA VAL A 39 2.16 26.85 20.61
C VAL A 39 3.34 26.19 19.88
N ASP A 40 4.42 26.93 19.72
CA ASP A 40 5.61 26.46 19.00
C ASP A 40 6.14 25.11 19.52
N ASP A 41 6.09 24.86 20.83
CA ASP A 41 6.55 23.60 21.42
C ASP A 41 5.72 22.39 20.95
N VAL A 42 4.41 22.57 20.75
CA VAL A 42 3.51 21.55 20.18
C VAL A 42 3.86 21.30 18.72
N PHE A 43 4.06 22.36 17.94
CA PHE A 43 4.51 22.24 16.56
C PHE A 43 5.85 21.49 16.44
N GLN A 44 6.84 21.81 17.29
CA GLN A 44 8.13 21.11 17.28
C GLN A 44 7.97 19.64 17.62
N THR A 45 7.10 19.28 18.57
CA THR A 45 6.86 17.88 18.96
C THR A 45 6.26 17.07 17.81
N TYR A 46 5.28 17.62 17.08
CA TYR A 46 4.49 16.86 16.11
C TYR A 46 4.98 16.96 14.65
N ARG A 47 6.03 17.75 14.40
CA ARG A 47 6.76 17.75 13.12
C ARG A 47 7.93 16.77 13.10
N GLU A 48 8.27 16.18 14.23
CA GLU A 48 9.29 15.14 14.35
C GLU A 48 8.85 13.84 13.68
N MET A 49 9.76 12.86 13.60
CA MET A 49 9.44 11.55 13.06
C MET A 49 8.37 10.87 13.94
N PRO A 50 7.24 10.41 13.38
CA PRO A 50 6.22 9.75 14.17
C PRO A 50 6.78 8.49 14.86
N PRO A 51 6.33 8.18 16.09
CA PRO A 51 6.62 6.90 16.71
C PRO A 51 6.16 5.71 15.84
N GLU A 52 6.77 4.55 16.04
CA GLU A 52 6.42 3.34 15.27
C GLU A 52 4.93 3.01 15.41
N GLY A 53 4.27 2.75 14.27
CA GLY A 53 2.83 2.45 14.22
C GLY A 53 1.89 3.64 14.41
N LYS A 54 2.43 4.85 14.65
CA LYS A 54 1.63 6.08 14.81
C LYS A 54 1.66 6.95 13.55
N MET A 55 0.66 7.82 13.42
CA MET A 55 0.62 8.92 12.45
C MET A 55 0.13 10.20 13.12
N LEU A 56 0.41 11.35 12.50
CA LEU A 56 -0.14 12.62 12.98
C LEU A 56 -1.65 12.65 12.72
N GLY A 57 -2.41 12.91 13.77
CA GLY A 57 -3.86 13.08 13.74
C GLY A 57 -4.30 14.20 14.68
N VAL A 58 -5.60 14.34 14.86
CA VAL A 58 -6.21 15.32 15.76
C VAL A 58 -7.05 14.60 16.81
N VAL A 59 -6.82 14.94 18.08
CA VAL A 59 -7.58 14.47 19.24
C VAL A 59 -8.06 15.69 20.00
N GLU A 60 -9.37 15.83 20.19
CA GLU A 60 -10.00 16.99 20.86
C GLU A 60 -9.56 18.35 20.27
N GLY A 61 -9.36 18.41 18.95
CA GLY A 61 -8.93 19.61 18.25
C GLY A 61 -7.43 19.91 18.34
N MET A 62 -6.62 19.09 19.01
CA MET A 62 -5.18 19.28 19.12
C MET A 62 -4.40 18.20 18.35
N PRO A 63 -3.21 18.51 17.80
CA PRO A 63 -2.37 17.51 17.15
C PRO A 63 -1.95 16.43 18.15
N ALA A 64 -2.03 15.17 17.73
CA ALA A 64 -1.67 14.02 18.54
C ALA A 64 -1.13 12.87 17.67
N TRP A 65 -0.32 12.01 18.27
CA TRP A 65 0.10 10.77 17.63
C TRP A 65 -1.02 9.72 17.79
N ILE A 66 -1.76 9.50 16.71
CA ILE A 66 -2.84 8.51 16.66
C ILE A 66 -2.31 7.20 16.08
N ASP A 67 -2.99 6.08 16.37
CA ASP A 67 -2.66 4.80 15.74
C ASP A 67 -2.92 4.88 14.25
N LYS A 68 -1.94 4.43 13.46
CA LYS A 68 -2.11 4.29 12.02
C LYS A 68 -3.26 3.31 11.79
N PRO A 69 -4.30 3.68 11.02
CA PRO A 69 -5.38 2.75 10.74
C PRO A 69 -4.81 1.50 10.06
N PRO A 70 -5.35 0.31 10.37
CA PRO A 70 -4.94 -0.90 9.68
C PRO A 70 -5.19 -0.74 8.18
N VAL A 71 -4.29 -1.28 7.37
CA VAL A 71 -4.47 -1.30 5.91
C VAL A 71 -5.76 -2.06 5.61
N PRO A 72 -6.70 -1.51 4.83
CA PRO A 72 -7.95 -2.19 4.52
C PRO A 72 -7.70 -3.55 3.85
N ASN A 73 -8.50 -4.56 4.19
CA ASN A 73 -8.44 -5.87 3.55
C ASN A 73 -8.57 -5.79 2.03
N SER A 74 -9.32 -4.82 1.50
CA SER A 74 -9.45 -4.60 0.05
C SER A 74 -8.12 -4.23 -0.60
N ALA A 75 -7.31 -3.40 0.04
CA ALA A 75 -5.97 -3.05 -0.44
C ALA A 75 -5.03 -4.26 -0.33
N LEU A 76 -5.04 -4.96 0.81
CA LEU A 76 -4.22 -6.17 1.01
C LEU A 76 -4.56 -7.28 0.01
N LEU A 77 -5.85 -7.50 -0.24
CA LEU A 77 -6.33 -8.47 -1.23
C LEU A 77 -5.88 -8.05 -2.65
N SER A 78 -6.02 -6.78 -3.00
CA SER A 78 -5.60 -6.26 -4.31
C SER A 78 -4.11 -6.48 -4.56
N ASP A 79 -3.26 -6.20 -3.57
CA ASP A 79 -1.81 -6.41 -3.66
C ASP A 79 -1.45 -7.89 -3.77
N ALA A 80 -2.10 -8.75 -2.97
CA ALA A 80 -1.91 -10.19 -3.03
C ALA A 80 -2.31 -10.76 -4.41
N LEU A 81 -3.45 -10.34 -4.96
CA LEU A 81 -3.91 -10.80 -6.28
C LEU A 81 -2.99 -10.32 -7.41
N THR A 82 -2.51 -9.08 -7.33
CA THR A 82 -1.51 -8.54 -8.27
C THR A 82 -0.25 -9.38 -8.28
N THR A 83 0.29 -9.69 -7.10
CA THR A 83 1.50 -10.51 -6.94
C THR A 83 1.30 -11.92 -7.50
N LEU A 84 0.21 -12.58 -7.11
CA LEU A 84 -0.11 -13.93 -7.60
C LEU A 84 -0.24 -13.98 -9.13
N ALA A 85 -0.86 -12.96 -9.74
CA ALA A 85 -1.02 -12.87 -11.18
C ALA A 85 0.32 -12.66 -11.91
N GLN A 86 1.21 -11.84 -11.34
CA GLN A 86 2.56 -11.63 -11.87
C GLN A 86 3.39 -12.91 -11.80
N ASP A 87 3.40 -13.59 -10.65
CA ASP A 87 4.11 -14.85 -10.48
C ASP A 87 3.59 -15.93 -11.43
N TYR A 88 2.26 -16.07 -11.52
CA TYR A 88 1.65 -17.02 -12.45
C TYR A 88 2.06 -16.74 -13.90
N LYS A 89 2.04 -15.47 -14.32
CA LYS A 89 2.47 -15.08 -15.68
C LYS A 89 3.93 -15.46 -15.93
N ASN A 90 4.82 -15.17 -14.98
CA ASN A 90 6.25 -15.45 -15.08
C ASN A 90 6.51 -16.96 -15.15
N ASP A 91 5.87 -17.74 -14.28
CA ASP A 91 6.00 -19.19 -14.24
C ASP A 91 5.53 -19.84 -15.55
N ILE A 92 4.37 -19.41 -16.07
CA ILE A 92 3.85 -19.90 -17.35
C ILE A 92 4.78 -19.53 -18.51
N ALA A 93 5.36 -18.33 -18.51
CA ALA A 93 6.34 -17.95 -19.54
C ALA A 93 7.57 -18.86 -19.51
N GLN A 94 8.14 -19.12 -18.32
CA GLN A 94 9.28 -20.02 -18.16
C GLN A 94 8.94 -21.45 -18.58
N LEU A 95 7.76 -21.95 -18.22
CA LEU A 95 7.29 -23.28 -18.62
C LEU A 95 7.08 -23.37 -20.13
N ASN A 96 6.57 -22.32 -20.77
CA ASN A 96 6.45 -22.27 -22.23
C ASN A 96 7.82 -22.27 -22.92
N THR A 97 8.81 -21.56 -22.38
CA THR A 97 10.19 -21.63 -22.88
C THR A 97 10.78 -23.03 -22.71
N ALA A 98 10.56 -23.68 -21.56
CA ALA A 98 11.01 -25.06 -21.33
C ALA A 98 10.33 -26.05 -22.28
N TYR A 99 9.06 -25.83 -22.62
CA TYR A 99 8.34 -26.63 -23.61
C TYR A 99 9.00 -26.51 -24.98
N LEU A 100 9.34 -25.30 -25.43
CA LEU A 100 10.06 -25.08 -26.69
C LEU A 100 11.45 -25.70 -26.67
N ALA A 101 12.19 -25.58 -25.57
CA ALA A 101 13.51 -26.20 -25.42
C ALA A 101 13.46 -27.73 -25.47
N ALA A 102 12.36 -28.34 -25.00
CA ALA A 102 12.17 -29.79 -25.08
C ALA A 102 12.09 -30.29 -26.53
N ILE A 103 11.53 -29.50 -27.45
CA ILE A 103 11.45 -29.83 -28.89
C ILE A 103 12.85 -29.93 -29.53
N VAL A 104 13.80 -29.12 -29.05
CA VAL A 104 15.16 -29.06 -29.63
C VAL A 104 16.04 -30.24 -29.14
N SER A 105 15.53 -31.12 -28.28
CA SER A 105 16.24 -32.29 -27.76
C SER A 105 16.12 -33.49 -28.72
N ASP A 106 17.23 -33.90 -29.36
CA ASP A 106 17.26 -35.06 -30.26
C ASP A 106 16.86 -36.38 -29.57
N GLY A 107 15.84 -37.06 -30.09
CA GLY A 107 15.52 -38.47 -29.82
C GLY A 107 14.22 -38.76 -29.07
N SER A 108 14.05 -40.02 -28.65
CA SER A 108 12.86 -40.59 -27.98
C SER A 108 12.46 -39.94 -26.64
N SER A 109 13.25 -38.98 -26.14
CA SER A 109 13.01 -38.27 -24.88
C SER A 109 12.17 -36.99 -25.03
N GLU A 110 11.94 -36.50 -26.25
CA GLU A 110 11.19 -35.25 -26.52
C GLU A 110 9.77 -35.30 -25.95
N THR A 111 8.98 -36.29 -26.36
CA THR A 111 7.57 -36.44 -25.93
C THR A 111 7.44 -36.53 -24.42
N THR A 112 8.35 -37.25 -23.75
CA THR A 112 8.37 -37.36 -22.29
C THR A 112 8.65 -36.02 -21.62
N LYS A 113 9.62 -35.24 -22.13
CA LYS A 113 9.95 -33.91 -21.61
C LYS A 113 8.80 -32.93 -21.83
N GLN A 114 8.17 -32.96 -23.00
CA GLN A 114 6.99 -32.15 -23.29
C GLN A 114 5.83 -32.48 -22.34
N GLN A 115 5.56 -33.77 -22.12
CA GLN A 115 4.50 -34.21 -21.21
C GLN A 115 4.76 -33.71 -19.79
N ALA A 116 6.00 -33.84 -19.28
CA ALA A 116 6.37 -33.33 -17.97
C ALA A 116 6.15 -31.81 -17.83
N VAL A 117 6.40 -31.03 -18.89
CA VAL A 117 6.12 -29.58 -18.88
C VAL A 117 4.61 -29.30 -18.89
N ARG A 118 3.80 -30.05 -19.65
CA ARG A 118 2.33 -29.91 -19.62
C ARG A 118 1.75 -30.22 -18.24
N ASP A 119 2.28 -31.23 -17.57
CA ASP A 119 1.86 -31.61 -16.22
C ASP A 119 2.17 -30.48 -15.23
N LYS A 120 3.36 -29.87 -15.33
CA LYS A 120 3.73 -28.69 -14.53
C LYS A 120 2.81 -27.48 -14.79
N ILE A 121 2.47 -27.21 -16.05
CA ILE A 121 1.52 -26.14 -16.39
C ILE A 121 0.15 -26.40 -15.76
N THR A 122 -0.34 -27.64 -15.84
CA THR A 122 -1.62 -28.04 -15.24
C THR A 122 -1.60 -27.88 -13.72
N GLN A 123 -0.54 -28.34 -13.07
CA GLN A 123 -0.34 -28.17 -11.63
C GLN A 123 -0.29 -26.69 -11.24
N ARG A 124 0.44 -25.86 -12.00
CA ARG A 124 0.59 -24.44 -11.69
C ARG A 124 -0.73 -23.68 -11.83
N LYS A 125 -1.54 -24.01 -12.83
CA LYS A 125 -2.91 -23.50 -13.00
C LYS A 125 -3.80 -23.84 -11.82
N ALA A 126 -3.81 -25.10 -11.39
CA ALA A 126 -4.58 -25.54 -10.23
C ALA A 126 -4.13 -24.81 -8.94
N LYS A 127 -2.81 -24.67 -8.75
CA LYS A 127 -2.23 -23.93 -7.64
C LYS A 127 -2.65 -22.46 -7.64
N TYR A 128 -2.60 -21.77 -8.79
CA TYR A 128 -3.00 -20.37 -8.88
C TYR A 128 -4.46 -20.14 -8.45
N VAL A 129 -5.38 -21.02 -8.86
CA VAL A 129 -6.79 -20.96 -8.43
C VAL A 129 -6.91 -21.15 -6.92
N SER A 130 -6.18 -22.12 -6.36
CA SER A 130 -6.16 -22.36 -4.91
C SER A 130 -5.60 -21.17 -4.12
N ASP A 131 -4.51 -20.56 -4.62
CA ASP A 131 -3.86 -19.42 -3.96
C ASP A 131 -4.77 -18.18 -3.97
N ILE A 132 -5.51 -17.94 -5.06
CA ILE A 132 -6.54 -16.89 -5.12
C ILE A 132 -7.64 -17.14 -4.09
N ALA A 133 -8.13 -18.38 -3.99
CA ALA A 133 -9.17 -18.73 -3.02
C ALA A 133 -8.68 -18.52 -1.57
N ALA A 134 -7.44 -18.92 -1.28
CA ALA A 134 -6.80 -18.70 0.02
C ALA A 134 -6.64 -17.20 0.33
N ALA A 135 -6.22 -16.39 -0.64
CA ALA A 135 -6.07 -14.94 -0.45
C ALA A 135 -7.42 -14.27 -0.12
N LYS A 136 -8.52 -14.69 -0.75
CA LYS A 136 -9.87 -14.19 -0.45
C LYS A 136 -10.37 -14.59 0.94
N LEU A 137 -9.97 -15.77 1.43
CA LEU A 137 -10.28 -16.20 2.79
C LEU A 137 -9.43 -15.45 3.83
N GLN A 138 -8.17 -15.14 3.49
CA GLN A 138 -7.27 -14.39 4.36
C GLN A 138 -7.66 -12.91 4.49
N TYR A 139 -8.11 -12.29 3.39
CA TYR A 139 -8.50 -10.89 3.33
C TYR A 139 -9.97 -10.76 2.90
N PRO A 140 -10.94 -10.97 3.81
CA PRO A 140 -12.35 -10.81 3.51
C PRO A 140 -12.67 -9.33 3.25
N VAL A 141 -13.37 -9.06 2.14
CA VAL A 141 -13.80 -7.74 1.69
C VAL A 141 -15.32 -7.72 1.56
#